data_AF-A0A5N9E3G0-F1
#
_entry.id   AF-A0A5N9E3G0-F1
#
_cell.length_a   1.000
_cell.length_b   1.000
_cell.length_c   1.000
_cell.angle_alpha   90.00
_cell.angle_beta   90.00
_cell.angle_gamma   90.00
#
_symmetry.space_group_name_H-M   'P 1'
#
loop_
_entity.id
_entity.type
_entity.pdbx_description
1 polymer ?
#
loop_
_entity_poly.entity_id
_entity_poly.type
_entity_poly.pdbx_seq_one_letter_code
_entity_poly.pdbx_strand_id
1 'polypeptide(L)'
;VEIGEIETHEVGYTKYRGSTGAFPSYLGPSAIGEVFKVVKIIDRKIIWNEKLSIPVKPMIGVVGLAPEFEARGNAWAGEWGGNFDIQEITTGATVQIPINHDGALLHIGDMHAIQGDGEISGGGGIETGGTVNLRCSSFEKPEGMTWPRIINDEYIMTTAQGRPAEDAFRIALSEMLLWLENEFKINKQEGFMLLAQVLEARVTQFVNPTYTYLLKVNKKYLI
;
A
#
# COMPACT_ATOMS: atom_id res chain seq x y z
N VAL A 1 -1.20 12.00 -7.32
CA VAL A 1 -1.80 11.00 -8.22
C VAL A 1 -3.17 10.64 -7.68
N GLU A 2 -4.24 11.17 -8.28
CA GLU A 2 -5.62 10.81 -7.95
C GLU A 2 -5.97 9.51 -8.68
N ILE A 3 -6.43 8.50 -7.93
CA ILE A 3 -6.82 7.18 -8.43
C ILE A 3 -8.31 7.23 -8.78
N GLY A 4 -8.63 7.19 -10.06
CA GLY A 4 -9.98 7.07 -10.57
C GLY A 4 -10.49 5.64 -10.56
N GLU A 5 -11.48 5.35 -11.40
CA GLU A 5 -12.07 4.02 -11.51
C GLU A 5 -11.03 2.97 -11.93
N ILE A 6 -11.04 1.83 -11.23
CA ILE A 6 -10.23 0.66 -11.51
C ILE A 6 -11.14 -0.46 -12.04
N GLU A 7 -10.83 -0.97 -13.22
CA GLU A 7 -11.49 -2.13 -13.83
C GLU A 7 -10.49 -3.29 -13.92
N THR A 8 -10.80 -4.40 -13.28
CA THR A 8 -9.99 -5.63 -13.34
C THR A 8 -10.42 -6.50 -14.52
N HIS A 9 -9.50 -7.24 -15.10
CA HIS A 9 -9.81 -8.31 -16.05
C HIS A 9 -10.63 -9.44 -15.39
N GLU A 10 -11.18 -10.34 -16.21
CA GLU A 10 -12.06 -11.44 -15.77
C GLU A 10 -11.31 -12.65 -15.19
N VAL A 11 -9.99 -12.57 -15.06
CA VAL A 11 -9.15 -13.63 -14.51
C VAL A 11 -8.15 -13.05 -13.54
N GLY A 12 -7.93 -13.75 -12.44
CA GLY A 12 -6.86 -13.44 -11.51
C GLY A 12 -6.17 -14.70 -11.01
N TYR A 13 -5.07 -14.51 -10.30
CA TYR A 13 -4.35 -15.62 -9.69
C TYR A 13 -3.70 -15.22 -8.37
N THR A 14 -3.34 -16.22 -7.58
CA THR A 14 -2.44 -16.06 -6.44
C THR A 14 -1.58 -17.31 -6.30
N LYS A 15 -0.46 -17.19 -5.61
CA LYS A 15 0.45 -18.32 -5.35
C LYS A 15 1.18 -18.16 -4.04
N TYR A 16 1.59 -19.30 -3.48
CA TYR A 16 2.51 -19.39 -2.37
C TYR A 16 3.67 -20.31 -2.77
N ARG A 17 4.91 -19.85 -2.57
CA ARG A 17 6.13 -20.58 -2.98
C ARG A 17 6.72 -21.46 -1.87
N GLY A 18 5.94 -21.79 -0.84
CA GLY A 18 6.39 -22.63 0.26
C GLY A 18 7.12 -21.90 1.40
N SER A 19 7.51 -20.64 1.22
CA SER A 19 8.04 -19.77 2.28
C SER A 19 7.90 -18.29 1.91
N THR A 20 7.58 -17.45 2.90
CA THR A 20 7.52 -15.99 2.79
C THR A 20 8.04 -15.33 4.06
N GLY A 21 8.25 -14.01 4.03
CA GLY A 21 8.56 -13.27 5.26
C GLY A 21 7.48 -13.45 6.32
N ALA A 22 6.20 -13.53 5.91
CA ALA A 22 5.06 -13.70 6.80
C ALA A 22 4.96 -15.12 7.39
N PHE A 23 5.42 -16.12 6.65
CA PHE A 23 5.34 -17.52 7.05
C PHE A 23 6.61 -18.29 6.65
N PRO A 24 7.72 -18.14 7.40
CA PRO A 24 9.02 -18.71 7.05
C PRO A 24 9.12 -20.18 7.47
N SER A 25 8.34 -21.04 6.80
CA SER A 25 8.39 -22.50 6.93
C SER A 25 8.28 -23.03 8.38
N TYR A 26 7.53 -22.35 9.25
CA TYR A 26 7.39 -22.73 10.66
C TYR A 26 6.69 -24.08 10.90
N LEU A 27 6.04 -24.64 9.87
CA LEU A 27 5.48 -26.00 9.89
C LEU A 27 6.46 -27.08 9.37
N GLY A 28 7.76 -26.81 9.30
CA GLY A 28 8.77 -27.72 8.73
C GLY A 28 9.00 -27.45 7.23
N PRO A 29 9.44 -28.42 6.41
CA PRO A 29 9.51 -28.28 4.95
C PRO A 29 8.11 -27.99 4.36
N SER A 30 7.71 -26.73 4.45
CA SER A 30 6.42 -26.09 4.15
C SER A 30 5.14 -26.65 4.77
N ALA A 31 4.93 -27.96 4.87
CA ALA A 31 3.66 -28.66 5.14
C ALA A 31 2.47 -28.29 4.21
N ILE A 32 2.38 -27.04 3.77
CA ILE A 32 1.48 -26.45 2.79
C ILE A 32 1.96 -26.74 1.36
N GLY A 33 3.28 -26.78 1.12
CA GLY A 33 3.85 -26.90 -0.21
C GLY A 33 3.73 -25.62 -1.05
N GLU A 34 4.28 -25.68 -2.26
CA GLU A 34 3.92 -24.69 -3.28
C GLU A 34 2.46 -24.89 -3.70
N VAL A 35 1.69 -23.81 -3.76
CA VAL A 35 0.31 -23.84 -4.22
C VAL A 35 0.04 -22.63 -5.09
N PHE A 36 -0.68 -22.86 -6.19
CA PHE A 36 -1.16 -21.81 -7.09
C PHE A 36 -2.68 -21.93 -7.22
N LYS A 37 -3.34 -20.80 -7.43
CA LYS A 37 -4.77 -20.76 -7.68
C LYS A 37 -5.10 -19.72 -8.72
N VAL A 38 -5.79 -20.14 -9.77
CA VAL A 38 -6.40 -19.26 -10.78
C VAL A 38 -7.88 -19.15 -10.46
N VAL A 39 -8.43 -17.94 -10.58
CA VAL A 39 -9.82 -17.62 -10.28
C VAL A 39 -10.45 -16.84 -11.42
N LYS A 40 -11.74 -17.06 -11.65
CA LYS A 40 -12.55 -16.20 -12.52
C LYS A 40 -13.05 -15.01 -11.72
N ILE A 41 -13.16 -13.85 -12.36
CA ILE A 41 -13.76 -12.63 -11.81
C ILE A 41 -14.99 -12.32 -12.65
N ILE A 42 -16.18 -12.42 -12.06
CA ILE A 42 -17.47 -12.26 -12.73
C ILE A 42 -18.33 -11.33 -11.87
N ASP A 43 -18.95 -10.31 -12.47
CA ASP A 43 -19.82 -9.36 -11.77
C ASP A 43 -19.20 -8.78 -10.48
N ARG A 44 -17.93 -8.37 -10.57
CA ARG A 44 -17.11 -7.89 -9.44
C ARG A 44 -17.02 -8.88 -8.26
N LYS A 45 -17.07 -10.18 -8.55
CA LYS A 45 -16.84 -11.26 -7.59
C LYS A 45 -15.75 -12.20 -8.09
N ILE A 46 -14.80 -12.47 -7.22
CA ILE A 46 -13.79 -13.51 -7.41
C ILE A 46 -14.44 -14.85 -7.04
N ILE A 47 -14.56 -15.74 -8.01
CA ILE A 47 -15.12 -17.07 -7.81
C ILE A 47 -14.03 -17.98 -7.21
N TRP A 48 -14.07 -18.16 -5.90
CA TRP A 48 -13.05 -18.93 -5.18
C TRP A 48 -13.24 -20.44 -5.35
N ASN A 49 -14.48 -20.90 -5.25
CA ASN A 49 -14.92 -22.26 -5.58
C ASN A 49 -16.44 -22.26 -5.82
N GLU A 50 -17.06 -23.44 -5.98
CA GLU A 50 -18.50 -23.59 -6.25
C GLU A 50 -19.42 -23.00 -5.17
N LYS A 51 -18.91 -22.79 -3.95
CA LYS A 51 -19.69 -22.34 -2.78
C LYS A 51 -19.29 -20.96 -2.28
N LEU A 52 -18.12 -20.46 -2.68
CA LEU A 52 -17.53 -19.24 -2.14
C LEU A 52 -17.16 -18.27 -3.26
N SER A 53 -17.67 -17.05 -3.13
CA SER A 53 -17.22 -15.90 -3.91
C SER A 53 -16.76 -14.79 -2.97
N ILE A 54 -15.73 -14.05 -3.37
CA ILE A 54 -15.15 -12.94 -2.62
C ILE A 54 -15.43 -11.64 -3.39
N PRO A 55 -15.86 -10.54 -2.74
CA PRO A 55 -16.06 -9.28 -3.44
C PRO A 55 -14.73 -8.72 -3.96
N VAL A 56 -14.74 -8.17 -5.17
CA VAL A 56 -13.60 -7.40 -5.71
C VAL A 56 -13.47 -6.09 -4.94
N LYS A 57 -12.27 -5.83 -4.43
CA LYS A 57 -11.82 -4.59 -3.79
C LYS A 57 -10.51 -4.22 -4.48
N PRO A 58 -10.59 -3.60 -5.68
CA PRO A 58 -9.43 -3.48 -6.54
C PRO A 58 -8.44 -2.46 -5.97
N MET A 59 -7.15 -2.66 -6.17
CA MET A 59 -6.09 -1.76 -5.70
C MET A 59 -4.90 -1.81 -6.65
N ILE A 60 -4.00 -0.83 -6.50
CA ILE A 60 -2.72 -0.77 -7.22
C ILE A 60 -1.60 -0.99 -6.20
N GLY A 61 -0.86 -2.09 -6.32
CA GLY A 61 0.27 -2.43 -5.43
C GLY A 61 1.48 -1.52 -5.65
N VAL A 62 1.75 -1.17 -6.91
CA VAL A 62 2.87 -0.30 -7.31
C VAL A 62 2.37 1.05 -7.78
N VAL A 63 2.71 2.12 -7.04
CA VAL A 63 2.61 3.51 -7.50
C VAL A 63 3.87 4.24 -7.07
N GLY A 64 4.69 4.69 -8.02
CA GLY A 64 5.98 5.30 -7.72
C GLY A 64 6.48 6.28 -8.76
N LEU A 65 7.45 7.08 -8.34
CA LEU A 65 8.24 8.00 -9.15
C LEU A 65 9.68 7.49 -9.23
N ALA A 66 10.51 8.11 -10.07
CA ALA A 66 11.93 7.77 -10.10
C ALA A 66 12.60 8.09 -8.73
N PRO A 67 13.36 7.13 -8.14
CA PRO A 67 14.17 7.39 -6.94
C PRO A 67 15.18 8.52 -7.17
N GLU A 68 15.53 9.26 -6.11
CA GLU A 68 16.55 10.33 -6.19
C GLU A 68 17.91 9.77 -6.63
N PHE A 69 18.30 8.63 -6.06
CA PHE A 69 19.54 7.92 -6.35
C PHE A 69 19.29 6.47 -6.72
N GLU A 70 20.19 5.91 -7.54
CA GLU A 70 20.18 4.52 -7.99
C GLU A 70 18.97 4.12 -8.86
N ALA A 71 19.04 2.92 -9.43
CA ALA A 71 17.90 2.25 -10.05
C ALA A 71 17.48 1.07 -9.17
N ARG A 72 16.23 1.08 -8.71
CA ARG A 72 15.63 0.00 -7.91
C ARG A 72 14.63 -0.76 -8.77
N GLY A 73 14.60 -2.08 -8.63
CA GLY A 73 13.59 -2.90 -9.29
C GLY A 73 12.20 -2.69 -8.68
N ASN A 74 11.15 -2.91 -9.46
CA ASN A 74 9.76 -2.64 -9.05
C ASN A 74 9.26 -3.48 -7.86
N ALA A 75 10.02 -4.47 -7.38
CA ALA A 75 9.71 -5.19 -6.14
C ALA A 75 10.02 -4.39 -4.86
N TRP A 76 10.71 -3.24 -5.00
CA TRP A 76 11.07 -2.36 -3.89
C TRP A 76 10.12 -1.16 -3.81
N ALA A 77 10.02 -0.59 -2.62
CA ALA A 77 9.46 0.74 -2.42
C ALA A 77 10.36 1.55 -1.48
N GLY A 78 10.11 2.85 -1.42
CA GLY A 78 10.82 3.78 -0.57
C GLY A 78 10.14 5.15 -0.56
N GLU A 79 10.92 6.18 -0.29
CA GLU A 79 10.49 7.58 -0.32
C GLU A 79 9.89 7.98 -1.67
N TRP A 80 10.27 7.28 -2.74
CA TRP A 80 9.81 7.51 -4.11
C TRP A 80 8.48 6.84 -4.46
N GLY A 81 7.81 6.15 -3.54
CA GLY A 81 6.70 5.25 -3.92
C GLY A 81 7.23 3.83 -4.19
N GLY A 82 6.58 3.11 -5.10
CA GLY A 82 6.96 1.76 -5.51
C GLY A 82 5.99 0.70 -4.97
N ASN A 83 6.51 -0.51 -4.70
CA ASN A 83 5.68 -1.64 -4.29
C ASN A 83 5.26 -1.61 -2.82
N PHE A 84 4.24 -0.80 -2.55
CA PHE A 84 3.74 -0.60 -1.20
C PHE A 84 2.69 -1.64 -0.81
N ASP A 85 1.92 -2.15 -1.78
CA ASP A 85 0.82 -3.10 -1.56
C ASP A 85 -0.13 -2.61 -0.47
N ILE A 86 -0.62 -1.38 -0.62
CA ILE A 86 -1.56 -0.73 0.30
C ILE A 86 -2.96 -0.78 -0.30
N GLN A 87 -3.89 -1.41 0.40
CA GLN A 87 -5.27 -1.59 -0.11
C GLN A 87 -6.03 -0.26 -0.25
N GLU A 88 -5.63 0.76 0.51
CA GLU A 88 -6.16 2.12 0.40
C GLU A 88 -5.70 2.87 -0.87
N ILE A 89 -4.74 2.34 -1.64
CA ILE A 89 -4.43 2.85 -3.00
C ILE A 89 -5.43 2.24 -3.98
N THR A 90 -6.64 2.79 -3.95
CA THR A 90 -7.81 2.34 -4.72
C THR A 90 -8.60 3.56 -5.23
N THR A 91 -9.67 3.32 -6.00
CA THR A 91 -10.58 4.35 -6.51
C THR A 91 -10.97 5.36 -5.41
N GLY A 92 -10.78 6.65 -5.69
CA GLY A 92 -11.06 7.76 -4.77
C GLY A 92 -9.88 8.16 -3.87
N ALA A 93 -8.79 7.40 -3.86
CA ALA A 93 -7.59 7.77 -3.13
C ALA A 93 -6.72 8.76 -3.93
N THR A 94 -5.96 9.57 -3.21
CA THR A 94 -4.89 10.40 -3.76
C THR A 94 -3.58 10.00 -3.11
N VAL A 95 -2.60 9.61 -3.93
CA VAL A 95 -1.22 9.33 -3.50
C VAL A 95 -0.36 10.55 -3.81
N GLN A 96 0.21 11.15 -2.78
CA GLN A 96 1.19 12.23 -2.88
C GLN A 96 2.58 11.64 -2.74
N ILE A 97 3.48 11.92 -3.68
CA ILE A 97 4.84 11.34 -3.72
C ILE A 97 5.84 12.48 -3.96
N PRO A 98 6.96 12.55 -3.21
CA PRO A 98 8.03 13.50 -3.48
C PRO A 98 8.62 13.32 -4.90
N ILE A 99 8.69 14.41 -5.67
CA ILE A 99 9.27 14.42 -7.02
C ILE A 99 10.77 14.72 -6.91
N ASN A 100 11.61 13.80 -7.38
CA ASN A 100 13.07 13.96 -7.38
C ASN A 100 13.66 14.35 -8.74
N HIS A 101 12.91 14.14 -9.83
CA HIS A 101 13.37 14.37 -11.20
C HIS A 101 12.32 15.10 -12.03
N ASP A 102 12.79 15.88 -13.01
CA ASP A 102 11.92 16.57 -13.96
C ASP A 102 10.99 15.58 -14.69
N GLY A 103 9.72 15.97 -14.82
CA GLY A 103 8.68 15.11 -15.41
C GLY A 103 8.16 14.01 -14.48
N ALA A 104 8.64 13.94 -13.23
CA ALA A 104 8.25 13.00 -12.16
C ALA A 104 8.53 11.51 -12.44
N LEU A 105 8.43 11.06 -13.69
CA LEU A 105 8.70 9.69 -14.13
C LEU A 105 7.81 8.66 -13.41
N LEU A 106 6.51 8.96 -13.37
CA LEU A 106 5.48 8.11 -12.76
C LEU A 106 5.42 6.73 -13.43
N HIS A 107 5.39 5.70 -12.60
CA HIS A 107 5.14 4.32 -12.98
C HIS A 107 4.11 3.68 -12.04
N ILE A 108 3.26 2.82 -12.61
CA ILE A 108 2.21 2.11 -11.90
C ILE A 108 2.16 0.65 -12.37
N GLY A 109 1.62 -0.23 -11.54
CA GLY A 109 1.38 -1.62 -11.91
C GLY A 109 0.89 -2.44 -10.72
N ASP A 110 1.00 -3.77 -10.85
CA ASP A 110 0.70 -4.70 -9.76
C ASP A 110 -0.75 -4.57 -9.25
N MET A 111 -1.71 -4.69 -10.18
CA MET A 111 -3.11 -4.53 -9.85
C MET A 111 -3.65 -5.80 -9.19
N HIS A 112 -4.29 -5.64 -8.03
CA HIS A 112 -4.96 -6.75 -7.36
C HIS A 112 -6.46 -6.55 -7.38
N ALA A 113 -7.20 -7.64 -7.62
CA ALA A 113 -8.65 -7.65 -7.46
C ALA A 113 -9.07 -7.65 -5.98
N ILE A 114 -8.20 -8.14 -5.09
CA ILE A 114 -8.30 -8.00 -3.63
C ILE A 114 -6.95 -8.41 -3.01
N GLN A 115 -6.59 -7.81 -1.86
CA GLN A 115 -5.47 -8.22 -1.03
C GLN A 115 -5.88 -8.22 0.44
N GLY A 116 -5.35 -9.17 1.21
CA GLY A 116 -5.43 -9.19 2.68
C GLY A 116 -4.15 -8.62 3.32
N ASP A 117 -4.24 -8.17 4.58
CA ASP A 117 -3.06 -7.65 5.28
C ASP A 117 -1.94 -8.68 5.41
N GLY A 118 -0.71 -8.19 5.26
CA GLY A 118 0.51 -8.99 5.24
C GLY A 118 0.81 -9.65 3.91
N GLU A 119 -0.14 -9.69 2.96
CA GLU A 119 0.03 -10.28 1.63
C GLU A 119 0.70 -11.67 1.69
N ILE A 120 0.26 -12.47 2.67
CA ILE A 120 1.08 -13.54 3.27
C ILE A 120 1.58 -14.63 2.31
N SER A 121 0.93 -14.76 1.15
CA SER A 121 1.27 -15.71 0.09
C SER A 121 2.58 -15.33 -0.62
N GLY A 122 2.95 -14.05 -0.63
CA GLY A 122 4.13 -13.50 -1.33
C GLY A 122 4.05 -13.58 -2.85
N GLY A 123 2.93 -14.03 -3.39
CA GLY A 123 2.67 -14.11 -4.82
C GLY A 123 1.58 -13.16 -5.27
N GLY A 124 1.32 -12.09 -4.51
CA GLY A 124 0.23 -11.16 -4.71
C GLY A 124 -0.95 -11.36 -3.78
N GLY A 125 -1.85 -10.37 -3.82
CA GLY A 125 -3.27 -10.60 -3.60
C GLY A 125 -3.87 -11.55 -4.66
N ILE A 126 -5.06 -11.23 -5.15
CA ILE A 126 -5.54 -11.79 -6.43
C ILE A 126 -5.00 -10.90 -7.54
N GLU A 127 -3.82 -11.25 -8.04
CA GLU A 127 -3.15 -10.61 -9.16
C GLU A 127 -4.01 -10.61 -10.41
N THR A 128 -4.13 -9.48 -11.08
CA THR A 128 -4.92 -9.37 -12.31
C THR A 128 -4.42 -8.23 -13.21
N GLY A 129 -4.75 -8.32 -14.50
CA GLY A 129 -4.60 -7.16 -15.38
C GLY A 129 -5.81 -6.22 -15.22
N GLY A 130 -5.74 -5.04 -15.82
CA GLY A 130 -6.86 -4.12 -15.80
C GLY A 130 -6.51 -2.75 -16.35
N THR A 131 -7.44 -1.83 -16.17
CA THR A 131 -7.29 -0.41 -16.52
C THR A 131 -7.56 0.45 -15.30
N VAL A 132 -6.90 1.60 -15.24
CA VAL A 132 -7.17 2.62 -14.23
C VAL A 132 -7.08 4.00 -14.86
N ASN A 133 -8.04 4.86 -14.52
CA ASN A 133 -7.98 6.27 -14.85
C ASN A 133 -7.20 7.03 -13.79
N LEU A 134 -6.18 7.79 -14.18
CA LEU A 134 -5.39 8.60 -13.25
C LEU A 134 -5.50 10.08 -13.61
N ARG A 135 -5.56 10.92 -12.58
CA ARG A 135 -5.30 12.35 -12.72
C ARG A 135 -4.03 12.72 -11.97
N CYS A 136 -3.10 13.34 -12.68
CA CYS A 136 -1.80 13.72 -12.13
C CYS A 136 -1.68 15.24 -12.11
N SER A 137 -1.27 15.76 -10.96
CA SER A 137 -0.94 17.16 -10.73
C SER A 137 0.31 17.22 -9.85
N SER A 138 1.04 18.32 -9.94
CA SER A 138 2.14 18.65 -9.04
C SER A 138 1.76 19.85 -8.18
N PHE A 139 2.36 19.93 -7.01
CA PHE A 139 2.22 21.02 -6.05
C PHE A 139 3.53 21.17 -5.27
N GLU A 140 3.67 22.28 -4.55
CA GLU A 140 4.84 22.50 -3.71
C GLU A 140 4.87 21.44 -2.59
N LYS A 141 6.01 20.76 -2.44
CA LYS A 141 6.16 19.68 -1.48
C LYS A 141 6.00 20.24 -0.05
N PRO A 142 5.03 19.75 0.75
CA PRO A 142 4.87 20.19 2.13
C PRO A 142 6.13 19.95 2.95
N GLU A 143 6.38 20.84 3.91
CA GLU A 143 7.46 20.66 4.87
C GLU A 143 7.24 19.37 5.66
N GLY A 144 8.34 18.63 5.92
CA GLY A 144 8.29 17.37 6.67
C GLY A 144 7.61 16.21 5.92
N MET A 145 7.27 16.34 4.63
CA MET A 145 6.91 15.21 3.79
C MET A 145 8.17 14.59 3.19
N THR A 146 8.59 13.45 3.72
CA THR A 146 9.73 12.68 3.19
C THR A 146 9.29 11.36 2.57
N TRP A 147 8.16 10.80 3.01
CA TRP A 147 7.55 9.61 2.44
C TRP A 147 6.23 9.90 1.72
N PRO A 148 5.73 8.96 0.90
CA PRO A 148 4.41 9.08 0.31
C PRO A 148 3.30 9.25 1.35
N ARG A 149 2.31 10.06 1.01
CA ARG A 149 1.08 10.24 1.78
C ARG A 149 -0.10 9.75 0.96
N ILE A 150 -1.07 9.12 1.62
CA ILE A 150 -2.32 8.67 1.00
C ILE A 150 -3.47 9.42 1.66
N ILE A 151 -4.40 9.92 0.85
CA ILE A 151 -5.58 10.66 1.31
C ILE A 151 -6.78 10.06 0.62
N ASN A 152 -7.86 9.80 1.36
CA ASN A 152 -9.18 9.53 0.80
C ASN A 152 -10.22 10.40 1.52
N ASP A 153 -11.51 10.16 1.29
CA ASP A 153 -12.58 10.98 1.87
C ASP A 153 -12.58 11.00 3.40
N GLU A 154 -12.17 9.90 4.03
CA GLU A 154 -12.30 9.70 5.48
C GLU A 154 -10.98 9.83 6.25
N TYR A 155 -9.83 9.57 5.61
CA TYR A 155 -8.55 9.41 6.29
C TYR A 155 -7.44 10.22 5.62
N ILE A 156 -6.51 10.70 6.45
CA ILE A 156 -5.13 10.95 6.04
C ILE A 156 -4.27 9.76 6.44
N MET A 157 -3.25 9.46 5.65
CA MET A 157 -2.44 8.27 5.89
C MET A 157 -0.97 8.50 5.54
N THR A 158 -0.09 8.05 6.42
CA THR A 158 1.35 7.99 6.16
C THR A 158 1.78 6.54 6.01
N THR A 159 2.81 6.32 5.23
CA THR A 159 3.40 5.00 5.04
C THR A 159 4.91 5.07 5.01
N ALA A 160 5.54 3.97 5.35
CA ALA A 160 6.96 3.77 5.14
C ALA A 160 7.27 2.29 4.91
N GLN A 161 8.45 2.03 4.39
CA GLN A 161 9.03 0.70 4.31
C GLN A 161 10.25 0.54 5.20
N GLY A 162 10.41 -0.66 5.75
CA GLY A 162 11.52 -0.98 6.65
C GLY A 162 11.62 -2.47 6.90
N ARG A 163 12.81 -2.91 7.32
CA ARG A 163 13.03 -4.26 7.80
C ARG A 163 14.02 -4.18 8.97
N PRO A 164 13.60 -4.45 10.22
CA PRO A 164 12.32 -5.04 10.63
C PRO A 164 11.09 -4.10 10.48
N ALA A 165 9.87 -4.64 10.56
CA ALA A 165 8.63 -3.88 10.31
C ALA A 165 8.40 -2.74 11.32
N GLU A 166 8.97 -2.88 12.50
CA GLU A 166 8.95 -1.89 13.57
C GLU A 166 9.60 -0.58 13.13
N ASP A 167 10.61 -0.64 12.26
CA ASP A 167 11.23 0.57 11.70
C ASP A 167 10.31 1.26 10.70
N ALA A 168 9.59 0.50 9.87
CA ALA A 168 8.55 1.04 8.99
C ALA A 168 7.45 1.75 9.80
N PHE A 169 7.00 1.16 10.91
CA PHE A 169 6.04 1.80 11.81
C PHE A 169 6.58 3.10 12.41
N ARG A 170 7.81 3.10 12.93
CA ARG A 170 8.43 4.28 13.56
C ARG A 170 8.59 5.44 12.57
N ILE A 171 8.98 5.14 11.34
CA ILE A 171 9.11 6.14 10.27
C ILE A 171 7.74 6.71 9.91
N ALA A 172 6.76 5.84 9.62
CA ALA A 172 5.41 6.29 9.28
C ALA A 172 4.76 7.11 10.41
N LEU A 173 5.01 6.77 11.68
CA LEU A 173 4.54 7.52 12.84
C LEU A 173 5.19 8.91 12.92
N SER A 174 6.49 8.99 12.65
CA SER A 174 7.23 10.26 12.60
C SER A 174 6.68 11.17 11.50
N GLU A 175 6.45 10.61 10.30
CA GLU A 175 5.81 11.33 9.18
C GLU A 175 4.41 11.84 9.55
N MET A 176 3.62 11.04 10.28
CA MET A 176 2.28 11.45 10.70
C MET A 176 2.36 12.63 11.68
N LEU A 177 3.25 12.57 12.68
CA LEU A 177 3.44 13.67 13.63
C LEU A 177 3.89 14.96 12.94
N LEU A 178 4.79 14.88 11.96
CA LEU A 178 5.21 16.04 11.16
C LEU A 178 4.04 16.60 10.34
N TRP A 179 3.20 15.74 9.75
CA TRP A 179 2.02 16.18 9.01
C TRP A 179 1.01 16.89 9.91
N LEU A 180 0.72 16.33 11.08
CA LEU A 180 -0.17 16.94 12.08
C LEU A 180 0.32 18.33 12.53
N GLU A 181 1.62 18.48 12.78
CA GLU A 181 2.20 19.76 13.19
C GLU A 181 2.16 20.80 12.06
N ASN A 182 2.59 20.42 10.87
CA ASN A 182 2.80 21.37 9.77
C ASN A 182 1.49 21.83 9.14
N GLU A 183 0.51 20.94 8.98
CA GLU A 183 -0.74 21.25 8.27
C GLU A 183 -1.93 21.45 9.20
N PHE A 184 -2.02 20.70 10.30
CA PHE A 184 -3.15 20.76 11.24
C PHE A 184 -2.86 21.57 12.50
N LYS A 185 -1.63 22.10 12.65
CA LYS A 185 -1.20 22.92 13.80
C LYS A 185 -1.33 22.21 15.15
N ILE A 186 -1.36 20.88 15.13
CA ILE A 186 -1.33 20.04 16.33
C ILE A 186 0.14 19.78 16.65
N ASN A 187 0.65 20.40 17.72
CA ASN A 187 2.05 20.23 18.11
C ASN A 187 2.37 18.74 18.41
N LYS A 188 3.65 18.36 18.31
CA LYS A 188 4.07 16.95 18.44
C LYS A 188 3.64 16.28 19.75
N GLN A 189 3.60 17.00 20.87
CA GLN A 189 3.22 16.42 22.17
C GLN A 189 1.73 16.05 22.19
N GLU A 190 0.88 16.99 21.78
CA GLU A 190 -0.57 16.78 21.67
C GLU A 190 -0.88 15.73 20.60
N GLY A 191 -0.23 15.82 19.44
CA GLY A 191 -0.39 14.87 18.34
C GLY A 191 -0.02 13.46 18.76
N PHE A 192 1.08 13.28 19.50
CA PHE A 192 1.47 11.97 20.02
C PHE A 192 0.43 11.38 20.97
N MET A 193 -0.07 12.18 21.91
CA MET A 193 -1.09 11.74 22.86
C MET A 193 -2.42 11.42 22.17
N LEU A 194 -2.82 12.20 21.17
CA LEU A 194 -4.00 11.95 20.33
C LEU A 194 -3.86 10.65 19.53
N LEU A 195 -2.74 10.50 18.81
CA LEU A 195 -2.48 9.30 17.99
C LEU A 195 -2.49 8.02 18.85
N ALA A 196 -2.00 8.09 20.09
CA ALA A 196 -2.07 6.95 21.01
C ALA A 196 -3.50 6.45 21.29
N GLN A 197 -4.54 7.24 21.01
CA GLN A 197 -5.95 6.86 21.19
C GLN A 197 -6.66 6.49 19.89
N VAL A 198 -6.30 7.12 18.77
CA VAL A 198 -7.12 7.08 17.53
C VAL A 198 -6.40 6.51 16.31
N LEU A 199 -5.09 6.24 16.40
CA LEU A 199 -4.32 5.77 15.27
C LEU A 199 -4.76 4.35 14.86
N GLU A 200 -5.13 4.20 13.59
CA GLU A 200 -5.27 2.89 12.95
C GLU A 200 -3.97 2.56 12.24
N ALA A 201 -3.33 1.44 12.57
CA ALA A 201 -2.03 1.08 12.01
C ALA A 201 -1.97 -0.41 11.68
N ARG A 202 -1.46 -0.76 10.49
CA ARG A 202 -1.32 -2.15 10.04
C ARG A 202 -0.17 -2.35 9.08
N VAL A 203 0.39 -3.56 9.09
CA VAL A 203 1.30 -4.04 8.04
C VAL A 203 0.45 -4.47 6.84
N THR A 204 0.64 -3.85 5.68
CA THR A 204 -0.14 -4.18 4.48
C THR A 204 0.48 -5.32 3.67
N GLN A 205 1.82 -5.42 3.67
CA GLN A 205 2.59 -6.55 3.13
C GLN A 205 3.82 -6.87 4.01
N PHE A 206 4.18 -8.16 4.08
CA PHE A 206 5.33 -8.67 4.84
C PHE A 206 6.21 -9.61 3.98
N VAL A 207 6.23 -9.39 2.67
CA VAL A 207 6.74 -10.38 1.70
C VAL A 207 7.73 -9.78 0.69
N ASN A 208 7.70 -8.46 0.51
CA ASN A 208 8.66 -7.74 -0.31
C ASN A 208 10.05 -7.69 0.38
N PRO A 209 11.10 -7.16 -0.30
CA PRO A 209 12.44 -7.05 0.30
C PRO A 209 12.45 -6.30 1.65
N THR A 210 11.57 -5.31 1.77
CA THR A 210 11.22 -4.53 2.96
C THR A 210 9.70 -4.58 3.21
N TYR A 211 9.25 -4.33 4.44
CA TYR A 211 7.84 -4.44 4.83
C TYR A 211 7.18 -3.08 4.89
N THR A 212 5.90 -3.01 4.47
CA THR A 212 5.11 -1.78 4.47
C THR A 212 4.30 -1.66 5.75
N TYR A 213 4.38 -0.49 6.39
CA TYR A 213 3.41 -0.09 7.41
C TYR A 213 2.56 1.08 6.92
N LEU A 214 1.25 1.00 7.15
CA LEU A 214 0.31 2.10 6.91
C LEU A 214 -0.25 2.58 8.25
N LEU A 215 -0.23 3.89 8.44
CA LEU A 215 -0.87 4.58 9.56
C LEU A 215 -1.98 5.47 9.02
N LYS A 216 -3.16 5.42 9.65
CA LYS A 216 -4.35 6.16 9.23
C LYS A 216 -4.91 6.93 10.41
N VAL A 217 -5.33 8.17 10.15
CA VAL A 217 -6.07 9.01 11.10
C VAL A 217 -7.34 9.47 10.42
N ASN A 218 -8.48 9.19 11.06
CA ASN A 218 -9.76 9.64 10.54
C ASN A 218 -9.84 11.17 10.64
N LYS A 219 -10.18 11.83 9.53
CA LYS A 219 -10.22 13.29 9.40
C LYS A 219 -11.15 13.96 10.40
N LYS A 220 -12.16 13.25 10.94
CA LYS A 220 -13.05 13.78 11.98
C LYS A 220 -12.34 14.20 13.27
N TYR A 221 -11.12 13.71 13.50
CA TYR A 221 -10.31 14.06 14.67
C TYR A 221 -9.36 15.25 14.39
N LEU A 222 -9.32 15.76 13.16
CA LEU A 222 -8.38 16.79 12.70
C LEU A 222 -9.09 18.14 12.54
N ILE A 223 -9.69 18.60 13.64
CA ILE A 223 -10.51 19.82 13.72
C ILE A 223 -9.62 21.06 13.75
#